data_AF-A0A4Q3XJ84-F1
#
_entry.id   AF-A0A4Q3XJ84-F1
#
_cell.length_a   1.000
_cell.length_b   1.000
_cell.length_c   1.000
_cell.angle_alpha   90.00
_cell.angle_beta   90.00
_cell.angle_gamma   90.00
#
_symmetry.space_group_name_H-M   'P 1'
#
loop_
_entity.id
_entity.type
_entity.pdbx_description
1 polymer ?
#
loop_
_entity_poly.entity_id
_entity_poly.type
_entity_poly.pdbx_seq_one_letter_code
_entity_poly.pdbx_strand_id
1 'polypeptide(L)'
;MHPSKYAVDSDLVAQHGLDVGTIAGQIQTAMNLMDRKLTALQGTWTGSAATQYAVLHGEWQRAQIKMKDSLADIGRTLGTASRAYSTTESDVKAAFMPR
;
A
#
# COMPACT_ATOMS: atom_id res chain seq x y z
N MET A 1 6.70 -31.41 -20.33
CA MET A 1 5.62 -30.55 -19.83
C MET A 1 6.19 -29.78 -18.64
N HIS A 2 6.28 -28.45 -18.69
CA HIS A 2 7.02 -27.63 -17.70
C HIS A 2 6.13 -27.29 -16.48
N PRO A 3 6.33 -27.90 -15.29
CA PRO A 3 5.54 -27.59 -14.10
C PRO A 3 6.09 -26.40 -13.30
N SER A 4 7.24 -25.84 -13.70
CA SER A 4 8.03 -24.93 -12.84
C SER A 4 7.72 -23.44 -13.03
N LYS A 5 7.22 -22.99 -14.19
CA LYS A 5 7.04 -21.54 -14.41
C LYS A 5 5.89 -20.95 -13.60
N TYR A 6 4.74 -21.63 -13.56
CA TYR A 6 3.55 -21.11 -12.89
C TYR A 6 3.70 -20.98 -11.37
N ALA A 7 4.37 -21.93 -10.71
CA ALA A 7 4.64 -21.86 -9.26
C ALA A 7 5.67 -20.79 -8.89
N VAL A 8 6.71 -20.62 -9.73
CA VAL A 8 7.71 -19.55 -9.52
C VAL A 8 7.09 -18.16 -9.69
N ASP A 9 6.17 -18.00 -10.64
CA ASP A 9 5.46 -16.73 -10.86
C ASP A 9 4.52 -16.37 -9.68
N SER A 10 3.87 -17.36 -9.05
CA SER A 10 2.99 -17.10 -7.89
C SER A 10 3.74 -16.72 -6.61
N ASP A 11 4.88 -17.36 -6.34
CA ASP A 11 5.73 -17.03 -5.19
C ASP A 11 6.33 -15.63 -5.32
N LEU A 12 6.74 -15.24 -6.54
CA LEU A 12 7.22 -13.89 -6.83
C LEU A 12 6.12 -12.84 -6.62
N VAL A 13 4.89 -13.11 -7.06
CA VAL A 13 3.75 -12.20 -6.84
C VAL A 13 3.45 -12.06 -5.34
N ALA A 14 3.49 -13.15 -4.57
CA ALA A 14 3.29 -13.11 -3.13
C ALA A 14 4.38 -12.28 -2.43
N GLN A 15 5.66 -12.50 -2.78
CA GLN A 15 6.78 -11.74 -2.23
C GLN A 15 6.68 -10.25 -2.55
N HIS A 16 6.43 -9.90 -3.82
CA HIS A 16 6.22 -8.50 -4.21
C HIS A 16 5.01 -7.87 -3.50
N GLY A 17 3.98 -8.66 -3.21
CA GLY A 17 2.84 -8.23 -2.40
C GLY A 17 3.24 -7.78 -0.99
N LEU A 18 4.10 -8.57 -0.32
CA LEU A 18 4.63 -8.27 1.00
C LEU A 18 5.54 -7.03 0.99
N ASP A 19 6.41 -6.92 -0.01
CA ASP A 19 7.32 -5.78 -0.18
C ASP A 19 6.54 -4.47 -0.34
N VAL A 20 5.51 -4.47 -1.18
CA VAL A 20 4.65 -3.30 -1.40
C VAL A 20 3.86 -2.95 -0.14
N GLY A 21 3.34 -3.94 0.60
CA GLY A 21 2.69 -3.70 1.89
C GLY A 21 3.63 -3.05 2.92
N THR A 22 4.89 -3.48 2.94
CA THR A 22 5.93 -2.88 3.81
C THR A 22 6.21 -1.42 3.42
N ILE A 23 6.39 -1.14 2.13
CA ILE A 23 6.60 0.21 1.61
C ILE A 23 5.39 1.10 1.93
N ALA A 24 4.17 0.59 1.78
CA ALA A 24 2.94 1.31 2.12
C ALA A 24 2.93 1.74 3.61
N GLY A 25 3.31 0.84 4.52
CA GLY A 25 3.43 1.16 5.94
C GLY A 25 4.49 2.22 6.25
N GLN A 26 5.63 2.18 5.55
CA GLN A 26 6.68 3.21 5.66
C GLN A 26 6.19 4.57 5.18
N ILE A 27 5.50 4.61 4.03
CA ILE A 27 4.91 5.84 3.48
C ILE A 27 3.90 6.42 4.47
N GLN A 28 3.00 5.59 5.02
CA GLN A 28 2.00 6.04 5.98
C GLN A 28 2.64 6.61 7.26
N THR A 29 3.75 6.02 7.71
CA THR A 29 4.53 6.52 8.85
C THR A 29 5.15 7.89 8.53
N ALA A 30 5.76 8.05 7.35
CA ALA A 30 6.35 9.31 6.91
C ALA A 30 5.29 10.42 6.77
N MET A 31 4.10 10.09 6.25
CA MET A 31 2.99 11.03 6.15
C MET A 31 2.51 11.51 7.51
N ASN A 32 2.32 10.60 8.46
CA ASN A 32 1.93 10.96 9.82
C ASN A 32 3.02 11.83 10.50
N LEU A 33 4.30 11.60 10.22
CA LEU A 33 5.38 12.46 10.70
C LEU A 33 5.29 13.87 10.11
N MET A 34 5.05 13.99 8.80
CA MET A 34 4.90 15.28 8.12
C MET A 34 3.70 16.06 8.66
N ASP A 35 2.55 15.42 8.86
CA ASP A 35 1.35 16.03 9.44
C ASP A 35 1.60 16.60 10.85
N ARG A 36 2.33 15.85 11.70
CA ARG A 36 2.75 16.35 13.02
C ARG A 36 3.67 17.57 12.91
N LYS A 37 4.61 17.57 11.96
CA LYS A 37 5.52 18.71 11.73
C LYS A 37 4.76 19.93 11.24
N LEU A 38 3.81 19.75 10.33
CA LEU A 38 2.97 20.82 9.81
C LEU A 38 2.04 21.40 10.89
N THR A 39 1.47 20.54 11.74
CA THR A 39 0.66 20.96 12.88
C THR A 39 1.48 21.78 13.88
N ALA A 40 2.71 21.34 14.20
CA ALA A 40 3.59 22.08 15.11
C ALA A 40 3.96 23.46 14.54
N LEU A 41 4.25 23.53 13.24
CA LEU A 41 4.56 24.78 12.56
C LEU A 41 3.35 25.72 12.49
N GLN A 42 2.12 25.20 12.37
CA GLN A 42 0.90 26.03 12.40
C GLN A 42 0.83 26.90 13.67
N GLY A 43 1.26 26.37 14.82
CA GLY A 43 1.25 27.10 16.09
C GLY A 43 2.24 28.26 16.15
N THR A 44 3.19 28.37 15.23
CA THR A 44 4.19 29.44 15.20
C THR A 44 3.84 30.58 14.25
N TRP A 45 2.84 30.40 13.38
CA TRP A 45 2.43 31.41 12.40
C TRP A 45 1.33 32.30 12.99
N THR A 46 1.50 33.61 12.90
CA THR A 46 0.53 34.60 13.40
C THR A 46 0.12 35.57 12.29
N GLY A 47 -1.05 36.20 12.42
CA GLY A 47 -1.54 37.19 11.47
C GLY A 47 -1.96 36.56 10.13
N SER A 48 -1.88 37.33 9.04
CA SER A 48 -2.33 36.90 7.69
C SER A 48 -1.62 35.64 7.16
N ALA A 49 -0.39 35.40 7.62
CA ALA A 49 0.37 34.22 7.27
C ALA A 49 -0.27 32.93 7.82
N ALA A 50 -0.90 32.98 9.00
CA ALA A 50 -1.56 31.84 9.62
C ALA A 50 -2.74 31.32 8.76
N THR A 51 -3.49 32.23 8.14
CA THR A 51 -4.61 31.86 7.26
C THR A 51 -4.11 31.13 6.01
N GLN A 52 -3.08 31.64 5.34
CA GLN A 52 -2.51 30.96 4.17
C GLN A 52 -1.88 29.62 4.53
N TYR A 53 -1.23 29.55 5.70
CA TYR A 53 -0.68 28.29 6.21
C TYR A 53 -1.77 27.24 6.47
N ALA A 54 -2.91 27.63 7.06
CA ALA A 54 -4.03 26.73 7.29
C ALA A 54 -4.59 26.16 5.97
N VAL A 55 -4.62 26.95 4.90
CA VAL A 55 -5.01 26.47 3.55
C VAL A 55 -4.02 25.42 3.04
N LEU A 56 -2.72 25.71 3.10
CA LEU A 56 -1.67 24.79 2.69
C LEU A 56 -1.70 23.48 3.51
N HIS A 57 -1.92 23.57 4.82
CA HIS A 57 -2.04 22.41 5.69
C HIS A 57 -3.28 21.58 5.33
N GLY A 58 -4.41 22.21 5.00
CA GLY A 58 -5.59 21.52 4.50
C GLY A 58 -5.37 20.82 3.14
N GLU A 59 -4.57 21.39 2.24
CA GLU A 59 -4.15 20.75 0.99
C GLU A 59 -3.32 19.49 1.26
N TRP A 60 -2.37 19.58 2.17
CA TRP A 60 -1.58 18.42 2.62
C TRP A 60 -2.49 17.30 3.15
N GLN A 61 -3.46 17.62 4.01
CA GLN A 61 -4.38 16.63 4.57
C GLN A 61 -5.19 15.91 3.49
N ARG A 62 -5.65 16.64 2.46
CA ARG A 62 -6.34 16.05 1.30
C ARG A 62 -5.42 15.12 0.51
N ALA A 63 -4.17 15.53 0.26
CA ALA A 63 -3.19 14.69 -0.42
C ALA A 63 -2.87 13.42 0.38
N GLN A 64 -2.77 13.53 1.71
CA GLN A 64 -2.54 12.39 2.60
C GLN A 64 -3.69 11.37 2.54
N ILE A 65 -4.94 11.82 2.53
CA ILE A 65 -6.12 10.92 2.39
C ILE A 65 -6.04 10.17 1.06
N LYS A 66 -5.82 10.89 -0.04
CA LYS A 66 -5.73 10.28 -1.38
C LYS A 66 -4.64 9.20 -1.46
N MET A 67 -3.48 9.42 -0.82
CA MET A 67 -2.44 8.39 -0.79
C MET A 67 -2.85 7.20 0.07
N LYS A 68 -3.45 7.43 1.25
CA LYS A 68 -3.94 6.34 2.11
C LYS A 68 -4.91 5.43 1.35
N ASP A 69 -5.83 6.03 0.59
CA ASP A 69 -6.77 5.28 -0.24
C ASP A 69 -6.04 4.48 -1.33
N SER A 70 -5.10 5.11 -2.03
CA SER A 70 -4.29 4.46 -3.07
C SER A 70 -3.50 3.26 -2.53
N LEU A 71 -2.89 3.40 -1.35
CA LEU A 71 -2.13 2.33 -0.69
C LEU A 71 -3.05 1.19 -0.21
N ALA A 72 -4.24 1.51 0.30
CA ALA A 72 -5.23 0.52 0.68
C ALA A 72 -5.72 -0.28 -0.54
N ASP A 73 -5.94 0.38 -1.68
CA ASP A 73 -6.35 -0.25 -2.94
C ASP A 73 -5.27 -1.15 -3.51
N ILE A 74 -4.00 -0.72 -3.45
CA ILE A 74 -2.84 -1.54 -3.80
C ILE A 74 -2.79 -2.79 -2.92
N GLY A 75 -2.91 -2.63 -1.60
CA GLY A 75 -2.92 -3.77 -0.66
C GLY A 75 -4.04 -4.76 -0.94
N ARG A 76 -5.25 -4.27 -1.22
CA ARG A 76 -6.43 -5.11 -1.54
C ARG A 76 -6.22 -5.86 -2.86
N THR A 77 -5.69 -5.20 -3.87
CA THR A 77 -5.39 -5.79 -5.19
C THR A 77 -4.35 -6.89 -5.08
N LEU A 78 -3.24 -6.64 -4.37
CA LEU A 78 -2.18 -7.61 -4.17
C LEU A 78 -2.65 -8.83 -3.34
N GLY A 79 -3.43 -8.59 -2.29
CA GLY A 79 -4.04 -9.68 -1.52
C GLY A 79 -5.01 -10.54 -2.34
N THR A 80 -5.72 -9.93 -3.31
CA THR A 80 -6.61 -10.65 -4.22
C THR A 80 -5.81 -11.48 -5.23
N ALA A 81 -4.75 -10.91 -5.83
CA ALA A 81 -3.86 -11.61 -6.74
C ALA A 81 -3.20 -12.82 -6.06
N SER A 82 -2.65 -12.63 -4.86
CA SER A 82 -2.01 -13.70 -4.09
C SER A 82 -2.97 -14.88 -3.81
N ARG A 83 -4.23 -14.60 -3.43
CA ARG A 83 -5.26 -15.64 -3.23
C ARG A 83 -5.59 -16.39 -4.51
N ALA A 84 -5.76 -15.68 -5.63
CA ALA A 84 -6.10 -16.29 -6.92
C ALA A 84 -4.99 -17.26 -7.40
N TYR A 85 -3.73 -16.89 -7.20
CA TYR A 85 -2.59 -17.74 -7.53
C TYR A 85 -2.51 -18.99 -6.64
N SER A 86 -2.70 -18.85 -5.33
CA SER A 86 -2.66 -19.98 -4.38
C SER A 86 -3.75 -21.02 -4.66
N THR A 87 -4.96 -20.60 -5.02
CA THR A 87 -6.05 -21.51 -5.42
C THR A 87 -5.70 -22.25 -6.71
N THR A 88 -5.20 -21.53 -7.72
CA THR A 88 -4.84 -22.12 -9.02
C THR A 88 -3.75 -23.19 -8.85
N GLU A 89 -2.74 -22.94 -8.02
CA GLU A 89 -1.70 -23.93 -7.74
C GLU A 89 -2.27 -25.16 -7.01
N SER A 90 -3.13 -24.96 -6.02
CA SER A 90 -3.77 -26.04 -5.27
C SER A 90 -4.61 -26.95 -6.18
N ASP A 91 -5.37 -26.36 -7.10
CA ASP A 91 -6.20 -27.09 -8.07
C ASP A 91 -5.33 -27.89 -9.05
N VAL A 92 -4.25 -27.28 -9.57
CA VAL A 92 -3.29 -27.96 -10.45
C VAL A 92 -2.62 -29.12 -9.72
N LYS A 93 -2.20 -28.93 -8.47
CA LYS A 93 -1.59 -29.98 -7.66
C LYS A 93 -2.55 -31.15 -7.42
N ALA A 94 -3.82 -30.86 -7.14
CA ALA A 94 -4.85 -31.89 -6.98
C ALA A 94 -5.09 -32.69 -8.27
N ALA A 95 -5.02 -32.05 -9.44
CA ALA A 95 -5.18 -32.72 -10.73
C ALA A 95 -4.05 -33.74 -11.04
N PHE A 96 -2.88 -33.59 -10.43
CA PHE A 96 -1.75 -34.53 -10.56
C PHE A 96 -1.70 -35.60 -9.47
N MET A 97 -2.57 -35.53 -8.45
CA MET A 97 -2.68 -36.61 -7.46
C MET A 97 -3.44 -37.80 -8.07
N PRO A 98 -2.89 -39.03 -8.01
CA PRO A 98 -3.60 -40.22 -8.45
C PRO A 98 -4.90 -40.39 -7.64
N ARG A 99 -5.99 -40.75 -8.33
CA ARG A 99 -7.27 -41.08 -7.69
C ARG A 99 -7.22 -42.40 -6.94
#